data_AF-A0A1V9B843-F1
#
_entry.id   AF-A0A1V9B843-F1
#
_cell.length_a   1.000
_cell.length_b   1.000
_cell.length_c   1.000
_cell.angle_alpha   90.00
_cell.angle_beta   90.00
_cell.angle_gamma   90.00
#
_symmetry.space_group_name_H-M   'P 1'
#
loop_
_entity.id
_entity.type
_entity.pdbx_description
1 polymer ?
#
loop_
_entity_poly.entity_id
_entity_poly.type
_entity_poly.pdbx_seq_one_letter_code
_entity_poly.pdbx_strand_id
1 'polypeptide(L)'
;MGDVIAIGPLLIRTGWMIWVVAGVGGYLFWRAIWTGSSEQRRAIEQLFIDGVLVYMLVWKLSPIIADPSLLWRNPLGVLYLPGGSKGVLWGVAASAALIVFRTYRRNIFGHVVANSFIAAYLGAHFIYYLFERQYGKLMSHSSLFFRHPIHLYQLLLSVLVMLWMIGRRKPIERVDGPYWFFAAWGVGQWLIWMIAR
;
A
#
# COMPACT_ATOMS: atom_id res chain seq x y z
N MET A 1 -7.43 -15.50 9.51
CA MET A 1 -7.74 -15.71 10.94
C MET A 1 -6.85 -14.74 11.69
N GLY A 2 -7.45 -13.75 12.36
CA GLY A 2 -6.73 -12.62 12.92
C GLY A 2 -6.28 -12.93 14.33
N ASP A 3 -5.16 -13.61 14.46
CA ASP A 3 -4.61 -13.92 15.78
C ASP A 3 -4.12 -12.62 16.42
N VAL A 4 -4.61 -12.34 17.62
CA VAL A 4 -4.18 -11.21 18.43
C VAL A 4 -3.09 -11.74 19.34
N ILE A 5 -1.88 -11.18 19.23
CA ILE A 5 -0.80 -11.47 20.16
C ILE A 5 -1.04 -10.58 21.37
N ALA A 6 -1.44 -11.20 22.49
CA ALA A 6 -1.60 -10.52 23.76
C ALA A 6 -0.26 -10.57 24.52
N ILE A 7 0.34 -9.41 24.77
CA ILE A 7 1.49 -9.26 25.66
C ILE A 7 1.03 -8.42 26.84
N GLY A 8 0.53 -9.10 27.88
CA GLY A 8 -0.10 -8.44 29.03
C GLY A 8 -1.35 -7.64 28.62
N PRO A 9 -1.46 -6.34 28.97
CA PRO A 9 -2.61 -5.51 28.57
C PRO A 9 -2.57 -5.07 27.09
N LEU A 10 -1.48 -5.37 26.37
CA LEU A 10 -1.26 -4.90 25.01
C LEU A 10 -1.70 -5.97 24.00
N LEU A 11 -2.76 -5.65 23.25
CA LEU A 11 -3.34 -6.52 22.23
C LEU A 11 -2.83 -6.08 20.84
N ILE A 12 -1.84 -6.79 20.30
CA ILE A 12 -1.33 -6.51 18.95
C ILE A 12 -2.05 -7.42 17.96
N ARG A 13 -2.82 -6.83 17.06
CA ARG A 13 -3.45 -7.57 15.97
C ARG A 13 -2.39 -7.93 14.92
N THR A 14 -2.18 -9.21 14.65
CA THR A 14 -1.22 -9.68 13.61
C THR A 14 -1.42 -9.00 12.26
N GLY A 15 -2.67 -8.72 11.87
CA GLY A 15 -2.95 -7.98 10.64
C GLY A 15 -2.23 -6.62 10.56
N TRP A 16 -2.11 -5.89 11.68
CA TRP A 16 -1.40 -4.60 11.71
C TRP A 16 0.11 -4.80 11.52
N MET A 17 0.66 -5.87 12.09
CA MET A 17 2.06 -6.23 11.89
C MET A 17 2.33 -6.56 10.42
N ILE A 18 1.43 -7.29 9.76
CA ILE A 18 1.55 -7.59 8.32
C ILE A 18 1.57 -6.29 7.51
N TRP A 19 0.70 -5.31 7.80
CA TRP A 19 0.71 -4.01 7.13
C TRP A 19 2.02 -3.24 7.36
N VAL A 20 2.57 -3.25 8.57
CA VAL A 20 3.86 -2.61 8.87
C VAL A 20 5.00 -3.28 8.12
N VAL A 21 5.08 -4.62 8.17
CA VAL A 21 6.12 -5.39 7.47
C VAL A 21 6.01 -5.23 5.96
N ALA A 22 4.78 -5.19 5.42
CA ALA A 22 4.52 -4.86 4.03
C ALA A 22 5.00 -3.45 3.67
N GLY A 23 4.67 -2.43 4.47
CA GLY A 23 5.16 -1.06 4.26
C GLY A 23 6.68 -0.97 4.25
N VAL A 24 7.36 -1.64 5.18
CA VAL A 24 8.83 -1.73 5.22
C VAL A 24 9.36 -2.43 3.98
N GLY A 25 8.78 -3.56 3.57
CA GLY A 25 9.17 -4.27 2.36
C GLY A 25 9.01 -3.44 1.08
N GLY A 26 7.93 -2.66 1.00
CA GLY A 26 7.71 -1.69 -0.06
C GLY A 26 8.80 -0.62 -0.12
N TYR A 27 9.10 0.01 1.02
CA TYR A 27 10.17 0.99 1.13
C TYR A 27 11.54 0.41 0.75
N LEU A 28 11.88 -0.78 1.24
CA LEU A 28 13.15 -1.44 0.94
C LEU A 28 13.27 -1.78 -0.54
N PHE A 29 12.21 -2.29 -1.16
CA PHE A 29 12.21 -2.59 -2.59
C PHE A 29 12.37 -1.32 -3.43
N TRP A 30 11.59 -0.26 -3.15
CA TRP A 30 11.76 1.05 -3.80
C TRP A 30 13.19 1.58 -3.66
N ARG A 31 13.76 1.48 -2.45
CA ARG A 31 15.12 1.93 -2.17
C ARG A 31 16.18 1.11 -2.91
N ALA A 32 15.96 -0.20 -3.07
CA ALA A 32 16.88 -1.10 -3.77
C ALA A 32 16.94 -0.82 -5.28
N ILE A 33 15.80 -0.46 -5.90
CA ILE A 33 15.74 -0.17 -7.34
C ILE A 33 16.01 1.29 -7.68
N TRP A 34 16.25 2.13 -6.68
CA TRP A 34 16.53 3.55 -6.88
C TRP A 34 17.92 3.77 -7.50
N THR A 35 17.96 4.38 -8.68
CA THR A 35 19.22 4.68 -9.40
C THR A 35 19.44 6.16 -9.66
N GLY A 36 18.52 7.03 -9.22
CA GLY A 36 18.60 8.48 -9.44
C GLY A 36 19.45 9.20 -8.40
N SER A 37 19.47 10.54 -8.44
CA SER A 37 20.26 11.34 -7.51
C SER A 37 19.81 11.15 -6.05
N SER A 38 20.74 11.31 -5.10
CA SER A 38 20.46 11.21 -3.67
C SER A 38 19.50 12.31 -3.19
N GLU A 39 19.58 13.50 -3.80
CA GLU A 39 18.70 14.63 -3.52
C GLU A 39 17.26 14.33 -3.94
N GLN A 40 17.07 13.84 -5.17
CA GLN A 40 15.75 13.46 -5.66
C GLN A 40 15.17 12.31 -4.83
N ARG A 41 16.00 11.35 -4.39
CA ARG A 41 15.58 10.27 -3.47
C ARG A 41 15.04 10.82 -2.16
N ARG A 42 15.77 11.74 -1.54
CA ARG A 42 15.37 12.39 -0.29
C ARG A 42 14.07 13.17 -0.46
N ALA A 43 13.89 13.83 -1.60
CA ALA A 43 12.65 14.54 -1.89
C ALA A 43 11.43 13.59 -1.97
N ILE A 44 11.58 12.43 -2.61
CA ILE A 44 10.53 11.38 -2.67
C ILE A 44 10.31 10.73 -1.30
N GLU A 45 11.37 10.42 -0.57
CA GLU A 45 11.29 9.85 0.78
C GLU A 45 10.52 10.78 1.73
N GLN A 46 10.79 12.09 1.63
CA GLN A 46 10.03 13.08 2.39
C GLN A 46 8.55 13.09 1.99
N LEU A 47 8.22 12.98 0.69
CA LEU A 47 6.83 12.86 0.24
C LEU A 47 6.13 11.62 0.79
N PHE A 48 6.81 10.48 0.89
CA PHE A 48 6.24 9.29 1.54
C PHE A 48 5.95 9.53 3.02
N ILE A 49 6.92 10.08 3.75
CA ILE A 49 6.76 10.38 5.18
C ILE A 49 5.62 11.39 5.40
N ASP A 50 5.62 12.49 4.65
CA ASP A 50 4.57 13.52 4.70
C ASP A 50 3.19 12.92 4.40
N GLY A 51 3.11 12.07 3.37
CA GLY A 51 1.88 11.41 2.95
C GLY A 51 1.34 10.46 4.03
N VAL A 52 2.20 9.66 4.66
CA VAL A 52 1.82 8.77 5.76
C VAL A 52 1.39 9.57 6.99
N LEU A 53 2.12 10.63 7.34
CA LEU A 53 1.77 11.49 8.48
C LEU A 53 0.42 12.17 8.28
N VAL A 54 0.16 12.74 7.10
CA VAL A 54 -1.14 13.36 6.80
C VAL A 54 -2.26 12.31 6.78
N TYR A 55 -2.02 11.14 6.19
CA TYR A 55 -2.98 10.03 6.24
C TYR A 55 -3.32 9.68 7.70
N MET A 56 -2.32 9.47 8.56
CA MET A 56 -2.54 9.09 9.95
C MET A 56 -3.26 10.18 10.74
N LEU A 57 -2.90 11.46 10.52
CA LEU A 57 -3.53 12.59 11.18
C LEU A 57 -5.01 12.69 10.81
N VAL A 58 -5.33 12.65 9.51
CA VAL A 58 -6.71 12.76 9.03
C VAL A 58 -7.53 11.53 9.42
N TRP A 59 -6.96 10.32 9.31
CA TRP A 59 -7.61 9.10 9.75
C TRP A 59 -7.94 9.16 11.25
N LYS A 60 -6.99 9.61 12.08
CA LYS A 60 -7.17 9.72 13.53
C LYS A 60 -8.19 10.79 13.93
N LEU A 61 -8.23 11.92 13.20
CA LEU A 61 -9.18 13.00 13.45
C LEU A 61 -10.57 12.75 12.82
N SER A 62 -10.70 11.72 11.99
CA SER A 62 -11.97 11.42 11.32
C SER A 62 -13.20 11.26 12.23
N PRO A 63 -13.13 10.72 13.46
CA PRO A 63 -14.28 10.68 14.35
C PRO A 63 -14.79 12.06 14.74
N ILE A 64 -13.89 13.05 14.91
CA ILE A 64 -14.27 14.44 15.22
C ILE A 64 -14.97 15.08 14.02
N ILE A 65 -14.47 14.82 12.81
CA ILE A 65 -15.07 15.33 11.58
C ILE A 65 -16.48 14.75 11.39
N ALA A 66 -16.68 13.48 11.77
CA ALA A 66 -17.96 12.79 11.63
C ALA A 66 -18.97 13.17 12.72
N ASP A 67 -18.53 13.39 13.95
CA ASP A 67 -19.35 13.84 15.07
C ASP A 67 -18.58 14.88 15.91
N PRO A 68 -18.74 16.17 15.59
CA PRO A 68 -18.07 17.24 16.33
C PRO A 68 -18.45 17.30 17.81
N SER A 69 -19.62 16.77 18.19
CA SER A 69 -20.10 16.81 19.58
C SER A 69 -19.23 16.01 20.54
N LEU A 70 -18.41 15.07 20.01
CA LEU A 70 -17.40 14.32 20.76
C LEU A 70 -16.40 15.23 21.50
N LEU A 71 -16.07 16.40 20.94
CA LEU A 71 -15.12 17.34 21.57
C LEU A 71 -15.61 17.85 22.93
N TRP A 72 -16.92 18.02 23.08
CA TRP A 72 -17.53 18.52 24.32
C TRP A 72 -17.99 17.39 25.25
N ARG A 73 -18.46 16.27 24.68
CA ARG A 73 -19.01 15.15 25.46
C ARG A 73 -17.94 14.21 26.01
N ASN A 74 -16.88 13.97 25.24
CA ASN A 74 -15.81 13.05 25.63
C ASN A 74 -14.50 13.42 24.94
N PRO A 75 -13.82 14.50 25.37
CA PRO A 75 -12.60 14.98 24.73
C PRO A 75 -11.48 13.94 24.73
N LEU A 76 -11.38 13.12 25.79
CA LEU A 76 -10.42 12.02 25.86
C LEU A 76 -10.77 10.88 24.89
N GLY A 77 -12.06 10.66 24.62
CA GLY A 77 -12.55 9.65 23.67
C GLY A 77 -11.96 9.81 22.26
N VAL A 78 -11.61 11.02 21.84
CA VAL A 78 -10.93 11.29 20.57
C VAL A 78 -9.59 10.53 20.46
N LEU A 79 -8.85 10.43 21.56
CA LEU A 79 -7.56 9.75 21.59
C LEU A 79 -7.70 8.23 21.57
N TYR A 80 -8.81 7.68 22.06
CA TYR A 80 -9.05 6.24 22.15
C TYR A 80 -9.81 5.68 20.95
N LEU A 81 -10.70 6.46 20.33
CA LEU A 81 -11.50 5.98 19.21
C LEU A 81 -10.61 5.73 17.98
N PRO A 82 -10.71 4.54 17.36
CA PRO A 82 -10.05 4.28 16.09
C PRO A 82 -10.75 5.03 14.96
N GLY A 83 -9.97 5.48 13.97
CA GLY A 83 -10.55 6.05 12.75
C GLY A 83 -11.37 5.00 12.00
N GLY A 84 -12.61 5.34 11.66
CA GLY A 84 -13.51 4.45 10.93
C GLY A 84 -13.11 4.27 9.46
N SER A 85 -13.88 3.46 8.73
CA SER A 85 -13.70 3.26 7.28
C SER A 85 -13.77 4.57 6.48
N LYS A 86 -14.66 5.49 6.86
CA LYS A 86 -14.72 6.84 6.27
C LYS A 86 -13.41 7.59 6.46
N GLY A 87 -12.78 7.46 7.63
CA GLY A 87 -11.48 8.08 7.92
C GLY A 87 -10.37 7.61 7.01
N VAL A 88 -10.40 6.34 6.58
CA VAL A 88 -9.43 5.80 5.63
C VAL A 88 -9.56 6.53 4.29
N LEU A 89 -10.79 6.70 3.79
CA LEU A 89 -11.04 7.41 2.53
C LEU A 89 -10.57 8.86 2.61
N TRP A 90 -10.94 9.59 3.66
CA TRP A 90 -10.50 10.99 3.86
C TRP A 90 -8.98 11.10 3.98
N GLY A 91 -8.35 10.17 4.71
CA GLY A 91 -6.91 10.13 4.86
C GLY A 91 -6.18 9.90 3.55
N VAL A 92 -6.66 8.96 2.73
CA VAL A 92 -6.08 8.68 1.40
C VAL A 92 -6.24 9.91 0.50
N ALA A 93 -7.44 10.51 0.46
CA ALA A 93 -7.70 11.69 -0.36
C ALA A 93 -6.81 12.89 0.04
N ALA A 94 -6.68 13.16 1.34
CA ALA A 94 -5.85 14.25 1.85
C ALA A 94 -4.36 14.01 1.59
N SER A 95 -3.89 12.78 1.77
CA SER A 95 -2.50 12.38 1.47
C SER A 95 -2.19 12.54 -0.02
N ALA A 96 -3.07 12.06 -0.90
CA ALA A 96 -2.92 12.21 -2.34
C ALA A 96 -2.90 13.68 -2.77
N ALA A 97 -3.82 14.50 -2.24
CA ALA A 97 -3.85 15.94 -2.52
C ALA A 97 -2.55 16.64 -2.10
N LEU A 98 -2.02 16.31 -0.91
CA LEU A 98 -0.73 16.83 -0.44
C LEU A 98 0.42 16.43 -1.37
N ILE A 99 0.49 15.16 -1.76
CA ILE A 99 1.55 14.65 -2.62
C ILE A 99 1.51 15.35 -3.98
N VAL A 100 0.34 15.49 -4.60
CA VAL A 100 0.16 16.20 -5.88
C VAL A 100 0.60 17.66 -5.73
N PHE A 101 0.14 18.34 -4.67
CA PHE A 101 0.50 19.73 -4.41
C PHE A 101 2.01 19.92 -4.20
N ARG A 102 2.66 19.08 -3.38
CA ARG A 102 4.10 19.17 -3.13
C ARG A 102 4.93 18.78 -4.35
N THR A 103 4.47 17.81 -5.14
CA THR A 103 5.11 17.41 -6.40
C THR A 103 5.14 18.60 -7.37
N TYR A 104 4.00 19.28 -7.52
CA TYR A 104 3.90 20.49 -8.33
C TYR A 104 4.78 21.62 -7.79
N ARG A 105 4.72 21.90 -6.48
CA ARG A 105 5.53 22.96 -5.85
C ARG A 105 7.04 22.74 -5.94
N ARG A 106 7.49 21.49 -5.91
CA ARG A 106 8.91 21.12 -5.96
C ARG A 106 9.43 20.84 -7.37
N ASN A 107 8.61 21.04 -8.42
CA ASN A 107 8.93 20.72 -9.82
C ASN A 107 9.48 19.30 -10.01
N ILE A 108 8.97 18.34 -9.23
CA ILE A 108 9.36 16.93 -9.38
C ILE A 108 8.56 16.35 -10.53
N PHE A 109 9.23 15.64 -11.44
CA PHE A 109 8.54 14.98 -12.55
C PHE A 109 7.52 13.95 -12.03
N GLY A 110 6.26 14.10 -12.43
CA GLY A 110 5.16 13.27 -11.94
C GLY A 110 5.35 11.76 -12.19
N HIS A 111 6.00 11.37 -13.28
CA HIS A 111 6.29 9.96 -13.57
C HIS A 111 7.29 9.35 -12.57
N VAL A 112 8.24 10.12 -12.03
CA VAL A 112 9.18 9.65 -11.00
C VAL A 112 8.43 9.37 -9.70
N VAL A 113 7.52 10.27 -9.33
CA VAL A 113 6.63 10.07 -8.17
C VAL A 113 5.78 8.82 -8.40
N ALA A 114 5.10 8.71 -9.54
CA ALA A 114 4.26 7.56 -9.86
C ALA A 114 5.04 6.23 -9.83
N ASN A 115 6.19 6.15 -10.50
CA ASN A 115 7.04 4.94 -10.48
C ASN A 115 7.55 4.61 -9.07
N SER A 116 7.80 5.62 -8.24
CA SER A 116 8.19 5.41 -6.84
C SER A 116 7.06 4.79 -6.03
N PHE A 117 5.84 5.31 -6.17
CA PHE A 117 4.65 4.72 -5.53
C PHE A 117 4.36 3.31 -6.05
N ILE A 118 4.51 3.07 -7.35
CA ILE A 118 4.35 1.75 -7.96
C ILE A 118 5.37 0.76 -7.37
N ALA A 119 6.64 1.15 -7.28
CA ALA A 119 7.66 0.31 -6.67
C ALA A 119 7.34 -0.01 -5.22
N ALA A 120 7.06 1.02 -4.41
CA ALA A 120 6.71 0.83 -3.00
C ALA A 120 5.48 -0.06 -2.84
N TYR A 121 4.45 0.14 -3.68
CA TYR A 121 3.27 -0.70 -3.72
C TYR A 121 3.60 -2.16 -4.08
N LEU A 122 4.40 -2.41 -5.12
CA LEU A 122 4.77 -3.77 -5.53
C LEU A 122 5.49 -4.53 -4.42
N GLY A 123 6.48 -3.90 -3.78
CA GLY A 123 7.20 -4.52 -2.67
C GLY A 123 6.27 -4.79 -1.48
N ALA A 124 5.40 -3.84 -1.14
CA ALA A 124 4.42 -4.01 -0.07
C ALA A 124 3.39 -5.10 -0.38
N HIS A 125 2.90 -5.13 -1.61
CA HIS A 125 1.93 -6.10 -2.09
C HIS A 125 2.50 -7.52 -2.07
N PHE A 126 3.74 -7.70 -2.55
CA PHE A 126 4.42 -8.99 -2.48
C PHE A 126 4.51 -9.50 -1.04
N ILE A 127 5.00 -8.67 -0.12
CA ILE A 127 5.14 -9.04 1.29
C ILE A 127 3.77 -9.29 1.94
N TYR A 128 2.77 -8.47 1.63
CA TYR A 128 1.41 -8.66 2.17
C TYR A 128 0.85 -10.04 1.80
N TYR A 129 0.90 -10.43 0.53
CA TYR A 129 0.38 -11.73 0.08
C TYR A 129 1.29 -12.91 0.44
N LEU A 130 2.52 -12.66 0.87
CA LEU A 130 3.39 -13.69 1.45
C LEU A 130 2.86 -14.16 2.81
N PHE A 131 2.33 -13.23 3.61
CA PHE A 131 1.80 -13.51 4.95
C PHE A 131 0.28 -13.74 4.96
N GLU A 132 -0.49 -12.94 4.22
CA GLU A 132 -1.95 -13.04 4.18
C GLU A 132 -2.40 -14.01 3.08
N ARG A 133 -2.75 -15.23 3.50
CA ARG A 133 -3.20 -16.29 2.58
C ARG A 133 -4.68 -16.12 2.25
N GLN A 134 -4.96 -15.59 1.07
CA GLN A 134 -6.30 -15.51 0.52
C GLN A 134 -6.60 -16.70 -0.42
N TYR A 135 -7.80 -17.25 -0.27
CA TYR A 135 -8.32 -18.36 -1.09
C TYR A 135 -9.66 -17.95 -1.73
N GLY A 136 -9.86 -18.37 -2.98
CA GLY A 136 -11.05 -18.11 -3.78
C GLY A 136 -12.08 -19.24 -3.73
N LYS A 137 -12.86 -19.38 -4.81
CA LYS A 137 -13.88 -20.42 -4.97
C LYS A 137 -13.31 -21.84 -4.87
N LEU A 138 -14.17 -22.81 -4.55
CA LEU A 138 -13.85 -24.23 -4.60
C LEU A 138 -13.51 -24.66 -6.04
N MET A 139 -12.48 -25.48 -6.17
CA MET A 139 -12.15 -26.10 -7.46
C MET A 139 -12.96 -27.39 -7.64
N SER A 140 -13.59 -27.52 -8.80
CA SER A 140 -14.48 -28.65 -9.13
C SER A 140 -13.75 -29.96 -9.43
N HIS A 141 -12.42 -29.94 -9.59
CA HIS A 141 -11.61 -31.11 -9.94
C HIS A 141 -10.48 -31.33 -8.94
N SER A 142 -10.04 -32.59 -8.82
CA SER A 142 -8.98 -33.11 -7.94
C SER A 142 -7.59 -32.54 -8.27
N SER A 143 -7.44 -31.24 -8.10
CA SER A 143 -6.14 -30.56 -8.14
C SER A 143 -5.52 -30.56 -6.74
N LEU A 144 -4.21 -30.31 -6.65
CA LEU A 144 -3.46 -30.21 -5.38
C LEU A 144 -4.06 -29.21 -4.36
N PHE A 145 -4.94 -28.30 -4.80
CA PHE A 145 -5.62 -27.34 -3.94
C PHE A 145 -7.15 -27.48 -4.03
N PHE A 146 -7.81 -27.43 -2.87
CA PHE A 146 -9.27 -27.48 -2.77
C PHE A 146 -9.95 -26.15 -3.17
N ARG A 147 -9.22 -25.03 -3.08
CA ARG A 147 -9.68 -23.68 -3.46
C ARG A 147 -8.61 -22.97 -4.26
N HIS A 148 -9.01 -22.05 -5.14
CA HIS A 148 -8.09 -21.19 -5.87
C HIS A 148 -7.16 -20.42 -4.93
N PRO A 149 -5.83 -20.65 -4.95
CA PRO A 149 -4.90 -19.96 -4.08
C PRO A 149 -4.60 -18.56 -4.62
N ILE A 150 -5.53 -17.61 -4.40
CA ILE A 150 -5.44 -16.22 -4.89
C ILE A 150 -4.09 -15.59 -4.50
N HIS A 151 -3.63 -15.81 -3.28
CA HIS A 151 -2.34 -15.29 -2.82
C HIS A 151 -1.16 -15.76 -3.69
N LEU A 152 -1.15 -17.00 -4.19
CA LEU A 152 -0.09 -17.49 -5.08
C LEU A 152 -0.14 -16.80 -6.45
N TYR A 153 -1.33 -16.56 -7.00
CA TYR A 153 -1.48 -15.82 -8.26
C TYR A 153 -1.02 -14.36 -8.10
N GLN A 154 -1.38 -13.74 -6.98
CA GLN A 154 -0.96 -12.37 -6.64
C GLN A 154 0.56 -12.28 -6.44
N LEU A 155 1.17 -13.26 -5.76
CA LEU A 155 2.61 -13.35 -5.60
C LEU A 155 3.30 -13.52 -6.95
N LEU A 156 2.85 -14.46 -7.78
CA LEU A 156 3.43 -14.68 -9.10
C LEU A 156 3.37 -13.41 -9.97
N LEU A 157 2.19 -12.76 -10.02
CA LEU A 157 2.03 -11.50 -10.75
C LEU A 157 2.98 -10.41 -10.24
N SER A 158 3.07 -10.24 -8.91
CA SER A 158 3.97 -9.25 -8.32
C SER A 158 5.43 -9.54 -8.64
N VAL A 159 5.89 -10.80 -8.57
CA VAL A 159 7.26 -11.18 -8.92
C VAL A 159 7.56 -10.90 -10.38
N LEU A 160 6.66 -11.27 -11.31
CA LEU A 160 6.86 -11.03 -12.74
C LEU A 160 7.01 -9.53 -13.04
N VAL A 161 6.15 -8.70 -12.45
CA VAL A 161 6.21 -7.24 -12.63
C VAL A 161 7.44 -6.64 -11.93
N MET A 162 7.82 -7.13 -10.75
CA MET A 162 9.05 -6.70 -10.07
C MET A 162 10.30 -7.05 -10.88
N LEU A 163 10.41 -8.26 -11.42
CA LEU A 163 11.53 -8.67 -12.27
C LEU A 163 11.60 -7.83 -13.55
N TRP A 164 10.45 -7.58 -14.18
CA TRP A 164 10.36 -6.65 -15.31
C TRP A 164 10.82 -5.24 -14.95
N MET A 165 10.49 -4.75 -13.76
CA MET A 165 10.92 -3.43 -13.30
C MET A 165 12.43 -3.39 -13.03
N ILE A 166 12.98 -4.40 -12.35
CA ILE A 166 14.43 -4.50 -12.05
C ILE A 166 15.24 -4.63 -13.35
N GLY A 167 14.74 -5.37 -14.34
CA GLY A 167 15.42 -5.58 -15.63
C GLY A 167 15.54 -4.32 -16.49
N ARG A 168 14.88 -3.22 -16.12
CA ARG A 168 14.93 -1.95 -16.85
C ARG A 168 16.06 -1.07 -16.32
N ARG A 169 16.79 -0.42 -17.25
CA ARG A 169 17.71 0.66 -16.87
C ARG A 169 16.92 1.84 -16.33
N LYS A 170 17.33 2.35 -15.16
CA LYS A 170 16.73 3.48 -14.46
C LYS A 170 15.20 3.39 -14.32
N PRO A 171 14.68 2.37 -13.62
CA PRO A 171 13.25 2.06 -13.64
C PRO A 171 12.36 3.20 -13.13
N ILE A 172 12.87 3.99 -12.18
CA ILE A 172 12.12 5.11 -11.57
C ILE A 172 12.03 6.33 -12.51
N GLU A 173 13.04 6.59 -13.32
CA GLU A 173 13.10 7.78 -14.20
C GLU A 173 12.36 7.58 -15.55
N ARG A 174 11.83 6.37 -15.82
CA ARG A 174 11.16 6.09 -17.10
C ARG A 174 9.77 6.71 -17.18
N VAL A 175 9.54 7.51 -18.21
CA VAL A 175 8.23 8.11 -18.49
C VAL A 175 7.17 7.06 -18.85
N ASP A 176 7.57 5.98 -19.55
CA ASP A 176 6.66 4.91 -19.98
C ASP A 176 6.30 3.91 -18.86
N GLY A 177 7.02 3.96 -17.72
CA GLY A 177 6.89 3.01 -16.61
C GLY A 177 5.47 2.83 -16.09
N PRO A 178 4.75 3.92 -15.73
CA PRO A 178 3.41 3.80 -15.17
C PRO A 178 2.41 3.17 -16.14
N TYR A 179 2.47 3.51 -17.43
CA TYR A 179 1.54 2.99 -18.43
C TYR A 179 1.65 1.47 -18.58
N TRP A 180 2.88 0.96 -18.72
CA TRP A 180 3.11 -0.47 -18.80
C TRP A 180 2.76 -1.20 -17.52
N PHE A 181 3.03 -0.58 -16.37
CA PHE A 181 2.61 -1.13 -15.09
C PHE A 181 1.08 -1.28 -15.06
N PHE A 182 0.31 -0.23 -15.34
CA PHE A 182 -1.15 -0.32 -15.31
C PHE A 182 -1.71 -1.32 -16.32
N ALA A 183 -1.11 -1.43 -17.51
CA ALA A 183 -1.50 -2.43 -18.49
C ALA A 183 -1.25 -3.87 -17.99
N ALA A 184 -0.01 -4.19 -17.59
CA ALA A 184 0.36 -5.52 -17.14
C ALA A 184 -0.34 -5.90 -15.83
N TRP A 185 -0.37 -4.99 -14.87
CA TRP A 185 -1.03 -5.17 -13.59
C TRP A 185 -2.54 -5.32 -13.75
N GLY A 186 -3.17 -4.43 -14.53
CA GLY A 186 -4.61 -4.46 -14.78
C GLY A 186 -5.08 -5.75 -15.44
N VAL A 187 -4.39 -6.18 -16.50
CA VAL A 187 -4.67 -7.46 -17.18
C VAL A 187 -4.47 -8.63 -16.22
N GLY A 188 -3.37 -8.64 -15.45
CA GLY A 188 -3.10 -9.69 -14.46
C GLY A 188 -4.20 -9.78 -13.38
N GLN A 189 -4.62 -8.64 -12.82
CA GLN A 189 -5.71 -8.60 -11.83
C GLN A 189 -7.04 -9.07 -12.43
N TRP A 190 -7.34 -8.70 -13.67
CA TRP A 190 -8.54 -9.13 -14.37
C TRP A 190 -8.58 -10.64 -14.60
N LEU A 191 -7.45 -11.24 -15.03
CA LEU A 191 -7.32 -12.70 -15.17
C LEU A 191 -7.52 -13.42 -13.84
N ILE A 192 -6.90 -12.94 -12.75
CA ILE A 192 -7.07 -13.53 -11.41
C ILE A 192 -8.53 -13.46 -10.98
N TRP A 193 -9.19 -12.34 -11.24
CA TRP A 193 -10.61 -12.15 -10.90
C TRP A 193 -11.51 -13.14 -11.65
N MET A 194 -11.30 -13.33 -12.96
CA MET A 194 -12.10 -14.28 -13.75
C MET A 194 -11.92 -15.74 -13.31
N ILE A 195 -10.71 -16.13 -12.88
CA ILE A 195 -10.40 -17.51 -12.54
C ILE A 195 -10.83 -17.84 -11.10
N ALA A 196 -10.56 -16.94 -10.15
CA ALA A 196 -10.63 -17.26 -8.73
C ALA A 196 -11.88 -16.76 -8.01
N ARG A 197 -12.67 -15.88 -8.65
CA ARG A 197 -13.82 -15.20 -8.04
C ARG A 197 -15.14 -15.50 -8.73
#